data_AF-A0A352BG50-F1
#
_entry.id   AF-A0A352BG50-F1
#
_cell.length_a   1.000
_cell.length_b   1.000
_cell.length_c   1.000
_cell.angle_alpha   90.00
_cell.angle_beta   90.00
_cell.angle_gamma   90.00
#
_symmetry.space_group_name_H-M   'P 1'
#
loop_
_entity.id
_entity.type
_entity.pdbx_description
1 polymer ?
#
loop_
_entity_poly.entity_id
_entity_poly.type
_entity_poly.pdbx_seq_one_letter_code
_entity_poly.pdbx_strand_id
1 'polypeptide(L)' 'MFEEMRARIRDNTAKFIIKARFKVNIEKIQQPQAPTILANAMPVDKASKTIKNTQRKIGRNDPCPCGSGKKYKDCCGKAE' A
#
# COMPACT_ATOMS: atom_id res chain seq x y z
N MET A 1 32.34 9.29 32.42
CA MET A 1 31.21 10.14 32.82
C MET A 1 30.40 10.69 31.64
N PHE A 2 30.88 11.65 30.84
CA PHE A 2 30.07 12.22 29.73
C PHE A 2 29.87 11.25 28.55
N GLU A 3 30.90 10.49 28.16
CA GLU A 3 30.79 9.47 27.11
C GLU A 3 29.82 8.34 27.48
N GLU A 4 29.77 7.94 28.76
CA GLU A 4 28.82 6.95 29.25
C GLU A 4 27.38 7.49 29.26
N MET A 5 27.19 8.77 29.58
CA MET A 5 25.88 9.41 29.48
C MET A 5 25.41 9.46 28.02
N ARG A 6 26.30 9.79 27.08
CA ARG A 6 26.00 9.76 25.64
C ARG A 6 25.66 8.36 25.15
N ALA A 7 26.40 7.35 25.60
CA ALA A 7 26.10 5.96 25.28
C ALA A 7 24.72 5.54 25.79
N ARG A 8 24.38 5.89 27.05
CA ARG A 8 23.05 5.61 27.62
C ARG A 8 21.91 6.30 26.88
N ILE A 9 22.12 7.54 26.44
CA ILE A 9 21.11 8.27 25.66
C ILE A 9 20.89 7.57 24.31
N ARG A 10 21.97 7.18 23.61
CA ARG A 10 21.89 6.48 22.33
C ARG A 10 21.16 5.13 22.42
N ASP A 11 21.46 4.34 23.44
CA ASP A 11 20.81 3.03 23.61
C ASP A 11 19.33 3.16 23.96
N ASN A 12 18.98 4.15 24.78
CA ASN A 12 17.59 4.42 25.13
C ASN A 12 16.78 4.86 23.92
N THR A 13 17.30 5.82 23.13
CA THR A 13 16.60 6.28 21.93
C THR A 13 16.41 5.17 20.91
N ALA A 14 17.43 4.34 20.68
CA ALA A 14 17.32 3.17 19.80
C ALA A 14 16.22 2.19 20.28
N LYS A 15 16.16 1.92 21.59
CA LYS A 15 15.15 1.04 22.20
C LYS A 15 13.72 1.58 22.04
N PHE A 16 13.53 2.89 22.16
CA PHE A 16 12.22 3.52 21.96
C PHE A 16 11.78 3.46 20.50
N ILE A 17 12.67 3.73 19.55
CA ILE A 17 12.34 3.67 18.11
C ILE A 17 11.98 2.26 17.69
N ILE A 18 12.75 1.25 18.10
CA ILE A 18 12.50 -0.15 17.73
C ILE A 18 11.18 -0.68 18.32
N LYS A 19 10.83 -0.26 19.54
CA LYS A 19 9.57 -0.67 20.20
C LYS A 19 8.37 0.17 19.78
N ALA A 20 8.58 1.33 19.16
CA ALA A 20 7.50 2.20 18.72
C ALA A 20 6.70 1.51 17.60
N ARG A 21 5.39 1.34 17.84
CA ARG A 21 4.45 0.89 16.83
C ARG A 21 3.79 2.10 16.21
N PHE A 22 4.23 2.50 15.02
CA PHE A 22 3.59 3.56 14.25
C PHE A 22 2.26 3.05 13.67
N LYS A 23 1.15 3.57 14.19
CA LYS A 23 -0.15 3.42 13.56
C LYS A 23 -0.24 4.45 12.43
N VAL A 24 0.04 4.02 11.21
CA VAL A 24 -0.22 4.85 10.02
C VAL A 24 -1.73 4.92 9.87
N ASN A 25 -2.31 6.08 10.17
CA ASN A 25 -3.73 6.33 9.92
C ASN A 25 -3.88 6.61 8.43
N ILE A 26 -3.95 5.55 7.64
CA ILE A 26 -4.24 5.63 6.21
C ILE A 26 -5.74 5.89 6.12
N GLU A 27 -6.13 7.17 6.12
CA GLU A 27 -7.47 7.57 5.70
C GLU A 27 -7.67 7.03 4.29
N LYS A 28 -8.53 6.01 4.19
CA LYS A 28 -8.82 5.37 2.91
C LYS A 28 -9.52 6.42 2.06
N ILE A 29 -8.83 6.88 1.01
CA ILE A 29 -9.47 7.58 -0.11
C ILE A 29 -10.58 6.66 -0.61
N GLN A 30 -11.82 7.07 -0.35
CA GLN A 30 -13.02 6.31 -0.64
C GLN A 30 -13.10 6.16 -2.17
N GLN A 31 -13.07 4.92 -2.65
CA GLN A 31 -13.26 4.62 -4.07
C GLN A 31 -14.61 5.21 -4.51
N PRO A 32 -14.71 5.93 -5.64
CA PRO A 32 -16.00 6.35 -6.15
C PRO A 32 -16.82 5.11 -6.49
N GLN A 33 -18.00 5.01 -5.88
CA GLN A 33 -18.99 3.97 -6.16
C GLN A 33 -19.34 4.09 -7.66
N ALA A 34 -18.99 3.10 -8.47
CA ALA A 34 -19.54 3.02 -9.82
C ALA A 34 -21.05 2.76 -9.70
N PRO A 35 -21.92 3.46 -10.46
CA PRO A 35 -23.36 3.29 -10.34
C PRO A 35 -23.74 1.86 -10.78
N THR A 36 -24.32 1.12 -9.85
CA THR A 36 -24.89 -0.21 -10.10
C THR A 36 -26.07 -0.05 -11.07
N ILE A 37 -25.89 -0.45 -12.32
CA ILE A 37 -27.00 -0.67 -13.23
C ILE A 37 -27.74 -1.92 -12.77
N LEU A 38 -29.05 -1.79 -12.63
CA LEU A 38 -29.99 -2.83 -12.21
C LEU A 38 -29.87 -4.09 -13.09
N ALA A 39 -29.81 -5.26 -12.46
CA ALA A 39 -30.21 -6.52 -13.08
C ALA A 39 -30.61 -7.54 -12.00
N ASN A 40 -31.67 -8.27 -12.28
CA ASN A 40 -32.42 -9.11 -11.35
C ASN A 40 -31.70 -10.40 -10.91
N ALA A 41 -32.23 -10.99 -9.84
CA ALA A 41 -31.72 -12.11 -9.05
C ALA A 41 -31.36 -13.41 -9.80
N MET A 42 -30.29 -14.07 -9.32
CA MET A 42 -30.13 -15.54 -9.26
C MET A 42 -29.09 -15.91 -8.17
N PRO A 43 -29.36 -16.87 -7.25
CA PRO A 43 -28.39 -17.34 -6.28
C PRO A 43 -27.57 -18.48 -6.91
N VAL A 44 -26.26 -18.27 -7.07
CA VAL A 44 -25.32 -19.34 -7.47
C VAL A 44 -24.51 -19.77 -6.27
N ASP A 45 -24.60 -21.07 -5.99
CA ASP A 45 -23.98 -21.78 -4.89
C ASP A 45 -22.45 -21.66 -4.82
N LYS A 46 -21.97 -21.84 -3.59
CA LYS A 46 -20.57 -21.76 -3.14
C LYS A 46 -19.57 -22.44 -4.09
N ALA A 47 -18.57 -21.69 -4.56
CA ALA A 47 -17.32 -22.29 -5.05
C ALA A 47 -16.09 -21.37 -4.91
N SER A 48 -15.05 -21.92 -4.28
CA SER A 48 -13.63 -21.53 -4.30
C SER A 48 -13.23 -20.17 -3.71
N LYS A 49 -12.44 -20.21 -2.63
CA LYS A 49 -11.67 -19.05 -2.15
C LYS A 49 -10.44 -18.89 -3.07
N THR A 50 -10.60 -18.15 -4.16
CA THR A 50 -9.47 -17.73 -5.00
C THR A 50 -8.54 -16.85 -4.16
N ILE A 51 -7.26 -17.21 -4.09
CA ILE A 51 -6.23 -16.34 -3.50
C ILE A 51 -6.14 -15.10 -4.39
N LYS A 52 -6.78 -14.01 -3.97
CA LYS A 52 -6.68 -12.72 -4.64
C LYS A 52 -5.25 -12.21 -4.40
N ASN A 53 -4.44 -12.07 -5.46
CA ASN A 53 -3.17 -11.38 -5.35
C ASN A 53 -3.45 -9.96 -4.83
N THR A 54 -3.03 -9.68 -3.60
CA THR A 54 -3.25 -8.39 -2.91
C THR A 54 -2.38 -7.28 -3.48
N GLN A 55 -1.47 -7.59 -4.41
CA GLN A 55 -0.72 -6.58 -5.14
C GLN A 55 -1.68 -5.79 -6.03
N ARG A 56 -1.73 -4.47 -5.80
CA ARG A 56 -2.45 -3.55 -6.69
C ARG A 56 -1.85 -3.67 -8.09
N LYS A 57 -2.67 -4.10 -9.06
CA LYS A 57 -2.30 -4.04 -10.47
C LYS A 57 -2.16 -2.57 -10.85
N ILE A 58 -0.98 -2.18 -11.33
CA ILE A 58 -0.75 -0.80 -11.77
C ILE A 58 -1.44 -0.60 -13.12
N GLY A 59 -2.25 0.45 -13.23
CA GLY A 59 -2.93 0.80 -14.47
C GLY A 59 -1.96 1.39 -15.48
N ARG A 60 -2.22 1.19 -16.77
CA ARG A 60 -1.38 1.68 -17.87
C ARG A 60 -1.13 3.20 -17.82
N ASN A 61 -2.08 3.99 -17.31
CA ASN A 61 -1.97 5.45 -17.20
C ASN A 61 -1.53 5.97 -15.81
N ASP A 62 -1.35 5.09 -14.82
CA ASP A 62 -0.96 5.48 -13.47
C ASP A 62 0.48 6.02 -13.42
N PRO A 63 0.84 6.83 -12.41
CA PRO A 63 2.23 7.27 -12.22
C PRO A 63 3.17 6.06 -12.07
N CYS A 64 4.31 6.10 -12.77
CA CYS A 64 5.29 5.02 -12.72
C CYS A 64 5.89 4.90 -11.30
N PRO A 65 5.95 3.68 -10.71
CA PRO A 65 6.52 3.46 -9.39
C PRO A 65 8.04 3.61 -9.36
N CYS A 66 8.67 3.73 -10.54
CA CYS A 66 10.09 3.98 -10.74
C CYS A 66 10.53 5.41 -10.39
N GLY A 67 9.62 6.31 -10.03
CA GLY A 67 9.95 7.69 -9.65
C GLY A 67 10.29 8.61 -10.82
N SER A 68 10.04 8.19 -12.07
CA SER A 68 10.37 8.97 -13.28
C SER A 68 9.43 10.14 -13.57
N GLY A 69 8.32 10.26 -12.83
CA GLY A 69 7.26 11.25 -13.08
C GLY A 69 6.42 10.99 -14.34
N LYS A 70 6.70 9.92 -15.10
CA LYS A 70 5.97 9.53 -16.32
C LYS A 70 4.84 8.55 -16.00
N LYS A 71 3.86 8.43 -16.90
CA LYS A 71 2.82 7.39 -16.84
C LYS A 71 3.45 6.00 -17.04
N TYR A 72 2.88 4.95 -16.44
CA TYR A 72 3.42 3.59 -16.49
C TYR A 72 3.68 3.12 -17.93
N LYS A 73 2.74 3.35 -18.85
CA LYS A 73 2.87 3.02 -20.29
C LYS A 73 4.00 3.71 -21.02
N ASP A 74 4.40 4.89 -20.55
CA ASP A 74 5.42 5.71 -21.18
C ASP A 74 6.79 5.50 -20.49
N CYS A 75 6.85 4.58 -19.52
CA CYS A 75 8.03 4.25 -18.74
C CYS A 75 8.20 2.73 -18.60
N CYS A 76 8.01 2.14 -17.42
CA CYS A 76 8.24 0.70 -17.19
C CYS A 76 7.37 -0.21 -18.06
N GLY A 77 6.15 0.21 -18.43
CA GLY A 77 5.23 -0.55 -19.27
C GLY A 77 5.32 -0.21 -20.77
N LYS A 78 6.43 0.37 -21.25
CA LYS A 78 6.63 0.73 -22.67
C LYS A 78 7.08 -0.45 -23.53
N ALA A 79 7.61 -1.51 -22.90
CA ALA A 79 8.07 -2.74 -23.57
C ALA A 79 7.11 -3.93 -23.41
N GLU A 80 5.92 -3.69 -22.83
CA GLU A 80 4.79 -4.63 -22.75
C GLU A 80 3.70 -4.28 -23.77
#